data_AF-A0A7S0CJY1-F1
#
_entry.id   AF-A0A7S0CJY1-F1
#
_cell.length_a   1.000
_cell.length_b   1.000
_cell.length_c   1.000
_cell.angle_alpha   90.00
_cell.angle_beta   90.00
_cell.angle_gamma   90.00
#
_symmetry.space_group_name_H-M   'P 1'
#
loop_
_entity.id
_entity.type
_entity.pdbx_description
1 polymer ?
#
loop_
_entity_poly.entity_id
_entity_poly.type
_entity_poly.pdbx_seq_one_letter_code
_entity_poly.pdbx_strand_id
1 'polypeptide(L)'
;YDPYRATNDIASAGRALLTGSLDKLSLMTAQWIRVGFCQGNFNADNCLVAGRTMDYGPFGFMDKYDPLFAKWTGSGEHYGFLNQPMAGLANYKILVESVMPVVTDDVAEWQRYVDAAQTMFRSRVGEALREKM
;
A
#
# COMPACT_ATOMS: atom_id res chain seq x y z
N TYR A 1 -16.78 -21.61 19.33
CA TYR A 1 -15.63 -21.20 18.50
C TYR A 1 -15.24 -22.43 17.72
N ASP A 2 -15.40 -22.39 16.39
CA ASP A 2 -14.95 -23.49 15.55
C ASP A 2 -13.43 -23.32 15.36
N PRO A 3 -12.59 -24.25 15.80
CA PRO A 3 -11.15 -24.11 15.65
C PRO A 3 -10.80 -24.02 14.16
N TYR A 4 -10.09 -22.97 13.77
CA TYR A 4 -9.56 -22.82 12.42
C TYR A 4 -8.77 -24.09 12.05
N ARG A 5 -9.22 -24.77 11.00
CA ARG A 5 -8.47 -25.86 10.36
C ARG A 5 -7.83 -25.32 9.11
N ALA A 6 -6.50 -25.38 9.03
CA ALA A 6 -5.79 -25.05 7.80
C ALA A 6 -6.29 -25.99 6.69
N THR A 7 -6.80 -25.39 5.60
CA THR A 7 -7.22 -26.13 4.40
C THR A 7 -6.02 -26.65 3.60
N ASN A 8 -4.79 -26.28 4.00
CA ASN A 8 -3.52 -26.50 3.28
C ASN A 8 -3.52 -25.96 1.84
N ASP A 9 -4.49 -25.11 1.48
CA ASP A 9 -4.55 -24.45 0.19
C ASP A 9 -3.77 -23.11 0.24
N ILE A 10 -2.44 -23.24 0.14
CA ILE A 10 -1.52 -22.11 0.18
C ILE A 10 -1.76 -21.16 -0.99
N ALA A 11 -2.12 -21.69 -2.17
CA ALA A 11 -2.39 -20.88 -3.35
C ALA A 11 -3.59 -19.96 -3.14
N SER A 12 -4.71 -20.49 -2.63
CA SER A 12 -5.88 -19.66 -2.31
C SER A 12 -5.58 -18.66 -1.19
N ALA A 13 -4.83 -19.06 -0.16
CA ALA A 13 -4.43 -18.16 0.92
C ALA A 13 -3.54 -17.01 0.41
N GLY A 14 -2.58 -17.29 -0.47
CA GLY A 14 -1.71 -16.28 -1.07
C GLY A 14 -2.49 -15.31 -1.96
N ARG A 15 -3.43 -15.80 -2.77
CA ARG A 15 -4.34 -14.95 -3.57
C ARG A 15 -5.18 -14.04 -2.67
N ALA A 16 -5.78 -14.58 -1.61
CA ALA A 16 -6.57 -13.81 -0.65
C ALA A 16 -5.73 -12.74 0.07
N LEU A 17 -4.49 -13.07 0.44
CA LEU A 17 -3.54 -12.12 1.03
C LEU A 17 -3.24 -10.97 0.07
N LEU A 18 -2.92 -11.27 -1.20
CA LEU A 18 -2.61 -10.25 -2.20
C LEU A 18 -3.81 -9.34 -2.49
N THR A 19 -4.99 -9.92 -2.74
CA THR A 19 -6.22 -9.16 -2.96
C THR A 19 -6.58 -8.27 -1.76
N GLY A 20 -6.52 -8.83 -0.55
CA GLY A 20 -6.81 -8.08 0.68
C GLY A 20 -5.80 -6.94 0.91
N SER A 21 -4.51 -7.21 0.71
CA SER A 21 -3.45 -6.21 0.90
C SER A 21 -3.59 -5.07 -0.11
N LEU A 22 -3.91 -5.36 -1.37
CA LEU A 22 -4.11 -4.33 -2.39
C LEU A 22 -5.22 -3.34 -1.98
N ASP A 23 -6.38 -3.85 -1.60
CA ASP A 23 -7.51 -3.00 -1.17
C ASP A 23 -7.11 -2.12 0.02
N LYS A 24 -6.48 -2.71 1.05
CA LYS A 24 -6.16 -1.98 2.28
C LYS A 24 -5.03 -0.97 2.11
N LEU A 25 -3.97 -1.30 1.37
CA LEU A 25 -2.83 -0.41 1.14
C LEU A 25 -3.21 0.78 0.24
N SER A 26 -3.95 0.52 -0.84
CA SER A 26 -4.43 1.59 -1.73
C SER A 26 -5.39 2.54 -1.02
N LEU A 27 -6.27 2.02 -0.17
CA LEU A 27 -7.16 2.84 0.64
C LEU A 27 -6.37 3.65 1.69
N MET A 28 -5.46 3.03 2.43
CA MET A 28 -4.68 3.70 3.48
C MET A 28 -3.88 4.87 2.91
N THR A 29 -3.14 4.65 1.83
CA THR A 29 -2.32 5.71 1.22
C THR A 29 -3.17 6.83 0.64
N ALA A 30 -4.33 6.53 0.03
CA ALA A 30 -5.26 7.55 -0.41
C ALA A 30 -5.85 8.37 0.75
N GLN A 31 -6.16 7.73 1.88
CA GLN A 31 -6.67 8.40 3.07
C GLN A 31 -5.60 9.31 3.71
N TRP A 32 -4.33 8.92 3.67
CA TRP A 32 -3.23 9.81 4.06
C TRP A 32 -3.21 11.10 3.25
N ILE A 33 -3.34 10.99 1.91
CA ILE A 33 -3.46 12.18 1.04
C ILE A 33 -4.67 13.03 1.42
N ARG A 34 -5.85 12.42 1.63
CA ARG A 34 -7.08 13.16 1.94
C ARG A 34 -6.95 14.07 3.16
N VAL A 35 -6.32 13.55 4.22
CA VAL A 35 -6.19 14.24 5.51
C VAL A 35 -4.91 15.06 5.64
N GLY A 36 -4.04 15.07 4.63
CA GLY A 36 -2.77 15.81 4.68
C GLY A 36 -1.71 15.15 5.56
N PHE A 37 -1.79 13.83 5.78
CA PHE A 37 -0.81 13.07 6.53
C PHE A 37 0.34 12.60 5.63
N CYS A 38 1.57 12.74 6.11
CA CYS A 38 2.78 12.19 5.51
C CYS A 38 3.50 11.28 6.51
N GLN A 39 3.64 9.99 6.18
CA GLN A 39 4.33 9.02 7.02
C GLN A 39 5.85 9.26 7.02
N GLY A 40 6.43 9.60 5.86
CA GLY A 40 7.82 10.06 5.71
C GLY A 40 8.91 8.97 5.69
N ASN A 41 8.64 7.77 6.17
CA ASN A 41 9.59 6.64 6.18
C ASN A 41 8.90 5.32 5.78
N PHE A 42 8.26 5.29 4.61
CA PHE A 42 7.33 4.23 4.22
C PHE A 42 8.01 3.05 3.52
N ASN A 43 9.07 2.55 4.15
CA ASN A 43 9.78 1.34 3.73
C ASN A 43 8.90 0.09 3.83
N ALA A 44 9.30 -0.99 3.17
CA ALA A 44 8.55 -2.23 3.12
C ALA A 44 8.30 -2.88 4.50
N ASP A 45 9.25 -2.76 5.43
CA ASP A 45 9.11 -3.22 6.82
C ASP A 45 8.09 -2.40 7.62
N ASN A 46 7.84 -1.16 7.21
CA ASN A 46 6.78 -0.29 7.74
C ASN A 46 5.44 -0.41 6.97
N CYS A 47 5.36 -1.32 6.01
CA CYS A 47 4.19 -1.54 5.17
C CYS A 47 3.41 -2.78 5.61
N LEU A 48 2.52 -2.61 6.61
CA LEU A 48 1.67 -3.71 7.06
C LEU A 48 0.71 -4.14 5.94
N VAL A 49 0.73 -5.42 5.60
CA VAL A 49 -0.19 -6.06 4.63
C VAL A 49 -1.67 -5.82 4.96
N ALA A 50 -1.99 -5.57 6.23
CA ALA A 50 -3.35 -5.23 6.67
C ALA A 50 -3.80 -3.79 6.33
N GLY A 51 -2.94 -2.97 5.73
CA GLY A 51 -3.17 -1.55 5.43
C GLY A 51 -3.46 -0.72 6.68
N ARG A 52 -2.59 -0.86 7.68
CA ARG A 52 -2.61 -0.06 8.90
C ARG A 52 -1.35 0.80 8.96
N THR A 53 -1.50 2.04 9.40
CA THR A 53 -0.36 2.92 9.65
C THR A 53 0.41 2.40 10.85
N MET A 54 1.72 2.29 10.71
CA MET A 54 2.62 1.86 11.77
C MET A 54 3.88 2.73 11.79
N ASP A 55 4.72 2.49 12.81
CA ASP A 55 6.00 3.15 13.00
C ASP A 55 5.90 4.69 12.92
N TYR A 56 5.23 5.24 13.93
CA TYR A 56 5.07 6.69 14.10
C TYR A 56 6.37 7.32 14.61
N GLY A 57 7.35 7.44 13.73
CA GLY A 57 8.57 8.22 13.97
C GLY A 57 8.41 9.64 13.41
N PRO A 58 9.09 10.00 12.32
CA PRO A 58 9.08 11.35 11.76
C PRO A 58 7.90 11.60 10.80
N PHE A 59 6.67 11.29 11.24
CA PHE A 59 5.46 11.60 10.48
C PHE A 59 5.06 13.08 10.64
N GLY A 60 4.19 13.58 9.77
CA GLY A 60 3.63 14.92 9.90
C GLY A 60 2.29 15.11 9.24
N PHE A 61 1.51 16.07 9.75
CA PHE A 61 0.41 16.68 9.02
C PHE A 61 0.90 17.96 8.36
N MET A 62 0.47 18.19 7.12
CA MET A 62 0.90 19.30 6.29
C MET A 62 0.08 20.56 6.61
N ASP A 63 0.74 21.59 7.16
CA ASP A 63 0.08 22.87 7.50
C ASP A 63 -0.12 23.76 6.27
N LYS A 64 0.95 23.96 5.49
CA LYS A 64 0.92 24.65 4.19
C LYS A 64 1.12 23.62 3.09
N TYR A 65 0.31 23.71 2.03
CA TYR A 65 0.42 22.79 0.90
C TYR A 65 1.83 22.80 0.30
N ASP A 66 2.45 21.63 0.31
CA ASP A 66 3.71 21.29 -0.33
C ASP A 66 3.61 19.83 -0.81
N PRO A 67 3.62 19.58 -2.13
CA PRO A 67 3.46 18.23 -2.69
C PRO A 67 4.57 17.26 -2.27
N LEU A 68 5.74 17.78 -1.86
CA LEU A 68 6.89 17.00 -1.42
C LEU A 68 7.09 17.08 0.10
N PHE A 69 6.11 17.59 0.86
CA PHE A 69 6.19 17.70 2.31
C PHE A 69 6.58 16.35 2.93
N ALA A 70 7.61 16.38 3.79
CA ALA A 70 7.97 15.31 4.70
C ALA A 70 8.78 15.88 5.87
N LYS A 71 8.62 15.32 7.08
CA LYS A 71 9.37 15.81 8.26
C LYS A 71 10.77 15.21 8.37
N TRP A 72 10.98 14.02 7.83
CA TRP A 72 12.29 13.38 7.83
C TRP A 72 13.09 13.78 6.60
N THR A 73 14.31 14.25 6.79
CA THR A 73 15.21 14.55 5.66
C THR A 73 15.58 13.31 4.86
N GLY A 74 15.58 12.12 5.48
CA GLY A 74 15.82 10.85 4.80
C GLY A 74 14.66 10.39 3.90
N SER A 75 13.50 11.06 3.93
CA SER A 75 12.37 10.75 3.04
C SER A 75 12.74 10.89 1.57
N GLY A 76 13.64 11.83 1.27
CA GLY A 76 13.91 12.32 -0.07
C GLY A 76 12.62 12.70 -0.79
N GLU A 77 12.62 12.57 -2.12
CA GLU A 77 11.40 12.70 -2.91
C GLU A 77 10.52 11.45 -2.77
N HIS A 78 11.11 10.28 -2.53
CA HIS A 78 10.42 8.99 -2.60
C HIS A 78 9.26 8.86 -1.60
N TYR A 79 9.43 9.36 -0.37
CA TYR A 79 8.38 9.37 0.67
C TYR A 79 7.73 10.73 0.89
N GLY A 80 7.89 11.67 -0.05
CA GLY A 80 7.19 12.95 -0.03
C GLY A 80 5.67 12.77 -0.07
N PHE A 81 4.94 13.76 0.44
CA PHE A 81 3.49 13.70 0.65
C PHE A 81 2.69 13.09 -0.51
N LEU A 82 2.80 13.61 -1.74
CA LEU A 82 2.06 13.08 -2.89
C LEU A 82 2.62 11.77 -3.46
N ASN A 83 3.82 11.37 -3.06
CA ASN A 83 4.47 10.15 -3.53
C ASN A 83 4.13 8.92 -2.67
N GLN A 84 3.45 9.09 -1.53
CA GLN A 84 3.05 7.99 -0.66
C GLN A 84 2.24 6.87 -1.36
N PRO A 85 1.28 7.15 -2.27
CA PRO A 85 0.60 6.09 -3.02
C PRO A 85 1.55 5.33 -3.95
N MET A 86 2.54 6.02 -4.54
CA MET A 86 3.56 5.38 -5.38
C MET A 86 4.51 4.50 -4.56
N ALA A 87 4.91 4.94 -3.36
CA ALA A 87 5.66 4.12 -2.41
C ALA A 87 4.85 2.88 -1.98
N GLY A 88 3.56 3.05 -1.68
CA GLY A 88 2.66 1.92 -1.37
C GLY A 88 2.53 0.92 -2.51
N LEU A 89 2.44 1.40 -3.76
CA LEU A 89 2.44 0.55 -4.96
C LEU A 89 3.77 -0.21 -5.11
N ALA A 90 4.91 0.43 -4.85
CA ALA A 90 6.21 -0.22 -4.89
C ALA A 90 6.30 -1.35 -3.83
N ASN A 91 5.90 -1.07 -2.59
CA ASN A 91 5.85 -2.08 -1.53
C ASN A 91 4.92 -3.25 -1.87
N TYR A 92 3.75 -2.96 -2.47
CA TYR A 92 2.82 -4.01 -2.91
C TYR A 92 3.42 -4.89 -4.02
N LYS A 93 4.17 -4.33 -4.97
CA LYS A 93 4.85 -5.11 -6.01
C LYS A 93 5.85 -6.10 -5.40
N ILE A 94 6.65 -5.67 -4.42
CA ILE A 94 7.57 -6.55 -3.69
C ILE A 94 6.82 -7.67 -2.97
N LEU A 95 5.65 -7.38 -2.39
CA LEU A 95 4.79 -8.41 -1.79
C LEU A 95 4.32 -9.44 -2.83
N VAL A 96 3.87 -9.00 -4.01
CA VAL A 96 3.50 -9.89 -5.12
C VAL A 96 4.67 -10.78 -5.51
N GLU A 97 5.85 -10.21 -5.75
CA GLU A 97 7.06 -10.96 -6.11
C GLU A 97 7.46 -11.99 -5.04
N SER A 98 7.22 -11.69 -3.76
CA SER A 98 7.56 -12.57 -2.65
C SER A 98 6.54 -13.70 -2.44
N VAL A 99 5.27 -13.46 -2.73
CA VAL A 99 4.16 -14.42 -2.47
C VAL A 99 3.89 -15.31 -3.68
N MET A 100 3.99 -14.79 -4.89
CA MET A 100 3.58 -15.53 -6.08
C MET A 100 4.33 -16.85 -6.33
N PRO A 101 5.62 -17.04 -5.98
CA PRO A 101 6.31 -18.33 -6.13
C PRO A 101 5.64 -19.50 -5.41
N VAL A 102 4.87 -19.25 -4.35
CA VAL A 102 4.11 -20.31 -3.64
C VAL A 102 2.64 -20.40 -4.08
N VAL A 103 2.21 -19.50 -4.98
CA VAL A 103 0.84 -19.43 -5.51
C VAL A 103 0.73 -20.03 -6.90
N THR A 104 1.63 -19.67 -7.82
CA THR A 104 1.61 -20.10 -9.23
C THR A 104 2.87 -19.66 -9.98
N ASP A 105 3.27 -20.47 -10.96
CA ASP A 105 4.35 -20.13 -11.92
C ASP A 105 3.82 -19.38 -13.16
N ASP A 106 2.50 -19.13 -13.26
CA ASP A 106 1.90 -18.37 -14.37
C ASP A 106 2.26 -16.88 -14.30
N VAL A 107 3.31 -16.48 -15.01
CA VAL A 107 3.77 -15.08 -15.12
C VAL A 107 2.66 -14.12 -15.56
N ALA A 108 1.69 -14.57 -16.38
CA ALA A 108 0.59 -13.71 -16.78
C ALA A 108 -0.30 -13.34 -15.59
N GLU A 109 -0.42 -14.23 -14.60
CA GLU A 109 -1.13 -13.92 -13.37
C GLU A 109 -0.40 -12.89 -12.50
N TRP A 110 0.92 -12.97 -12.41
CA TRP A 110 1.72 -12.00 -11.68
C TRP A 110 1.48 -10.59 -12.23
N GLN A 111 1.50 -10.49 -13.56
CA GLN A 111 1.26 -9.22 -14.25
C GLN A 111 -0.14 -8.67 -13.96
N ARG A 112 -1.18 -9.52 -13.90
CA ARG A 112 -2.54 -9.09 -13.56
C ARG A 112 -2.62 -8.39 -12.20
N TYR A 113 -1.91 -8.88 -11.19
CA TYR A 113 -1.89 -8.21 -9.87
C TYR A 113 -1.19 -6.87 -9.91
N VAL A 114 -0.09 -6.75 -10.65
CA VAL A 114 0.66 -5.50 -10.79
C VAL A 114 -0.16 -4.44 -11.53
N ASP A 115 -0.84 -4.82 -12.61
CA ASP A 115 -1.67 -3.91 -13.42
C ASP A 115 -2.92 -3.45 -12.65
N ALA A 116 -3.56 -4.38 -11.93
CA ALA A 116 -4.68 -4.07 -11.04
C ALA A 116 -4.24 -3.09 -9.94
N ALA A 117 -3.03 -3.26 -9.40
CA ALA A 117 -2.51 -2.37 -8.37
C ALA A 117 -2.31 -0.93 -8.89
N GLN A 118 -1.70 -0.76 -10.06
CA GLN A 118 -1.52 0.57 -10.66
C GLN A 118 -2.86 1.31 -10.81
N THR A 119 -3.88 0.60 -11.29
CA THR A 119 -5.22 1.17 -11.47
C THR A 119 -5.88 1.51 -10.13
N MET A 120 -5.79 0.59 -9.16
CA MET A 120 -6.47 0.74 -7.86
C MET A 120 -5.88 1.88 -7.02
N PHE A 121 -4.54 1.97 -6.90
CA PHE A 121 -3.90 3.08 -6.18
C PHE A 121 -4.29 4.44 -6.77
N ARG A 122 -4.29 4.56 -8.11
CA ARG A 122 -4.71 5.80 -8.78
C ARG A 122 -6.19 6.11 -8.53
N SER A 123 -7.07 5.12 -8.61
CA SER A 123 -8.52 5.30 -8.40
C SER A 123 -8.83 5.77 -6.97
N ARG A 124 -8.24 5.11 -5.97
CA ARG A 124 -8.46 5.42 -4.55
C ARG A 124 -8.06 6.85 -4.20
N VAL A 125 -6.95 7.34 -4.73
CA VAL A 125 -6.53 8.75 -4.54
C VAL A 125 -7.57 9.69 -5.16
N GLY A 126 -8.02 9.41 -6.38
CA GLY A 126 -9.05 10.22 -7.05
C GLY A 126 -10.39 10.22 -6.31
N GLU A 127 -10.82 9.07 -5.78
CA GLU A 127 -12.02 8.94 -4.94
C GLU A 127 -11.90 9.78 -3.66
N ALA A 128 -10.80 9.62 -2.92
CA ALA A 128 -10.59 10.29 -1.65
C ALA A 128 -10.50 11.83 -1.80
N LEU A 129 -9.97 12.32 -2.92
CA LEU A 129 -9.95 13.75 -3.23
C LEU A 129 -11.34 14.28 -3.61
N ARG A 130 -12.14 13.51 -4.35
CA ARG A 130 -13.54 13.88 -4.68
C ARG A 130 -14.44 13.95 -3.45
N GLU A 131 -14.27 13.03 -2.49
CA GLU A 131 -15.03 13.03 -1.22
C GLU A 131 -14.78 14.28 -0.36
N LYS A 132 -13.66 14.98 -0.58
CA LYS A 132 -13.29 16.18 0.16
C LYS A 132 -13.90 17.47 -0.42
N MET A 133 -14.28 17.46 -1.70
CA MET A 133 -14.85 18.60 -2.42
C MET A 133 -16.35 18.72 -2.19
#